data_AF-A0A8F2YVH4-F1
#
_entry.id   AF-A0A8F2YVH4-F1
#
_cell.length_a   1.000
_cell.length_b   1.000
_cell.length_c   1.000
_cell.angle_alpha   90.00
_cell.angle_beta   90.00
_cell.angle_gamma   90.00
#
_symmetry.space_group_name_H-M   'P 1'
#
loop_
_entity.id
_entity.type
_entity.pdbx_description
1 polymer ?
#
loop_
_entity_poly.entity_id
_entity_poly.type
_entity_poly.pdbx_seq_one_letter_code
_entity_poly.pdbx_strand_id
1 'polypeptide(L)' 'MAVPKKRTSIAKKRIRKNIWKMEGYWIALKAFSLAKSLSTGNSKSFLVQQEINK' A
#
# COMPACT_ATOMS: atom_id res chain seq x y z
N MET A 1 -14.14 -25.08 -21.51
CA MET A 1 -13.99 -23.91 -20.61
C MET A 1 -15.37 -23.46 -20.16
N ALA A 2 -15.55 -23.15 -18.88
CA ALA A 2 -16.83 -22.62 -18.38
C ALA A 2 -17.00 -21.16 -18.80
N VAL A 3 -18.15 -20.83 -19.38
CA VAL A 3 -18.49 -19.47 -19.84
C VAL A 3 -19.50 -18.84 -18.88
N PRO A 4 -19.32 -17.57 -18.46
CA PRO A 4 -20.28 -16.91 -17.59
C PRO A 4 -21.63 -16.72 -18.29
N LYS A 5 -22.69 -17.23 -17.69
CA LYS A 5 -24.05 -17.14 -18.25
C LYS A 5 -24.61 -15.70 -18.24
N LYS A 6 -24.16 -14.87 -17.30
CA LYS A 6 -24.60 -13.48 -17.10
C LYS A 6 -23.42 -12.61 -16.70
N ARG A 7 -23.49 -11.32 -17.05
CA ARG A 7 -22.51 -10.33 -16.60
C ARG A 7 -22.59 -10.12 -15.09
N THR A 8 -21.47 -9.78 -14.49
CA THR A 8 -21.43 -9.37 -13.09
C THR A 8 -22.13 -8.02 -12.92
N SER A 9 -22.90 -7.87 -11.83
CA SER A 9 -23.49 -6.57 -11.51
C SER A 9 -22.41 -5.55 -11.20
N ILE A 10 -22.73 -4.27 -11.39
CA ILE A 10 -21.78 -3.17 -11.18
C ILE A 10 -21.28 -3.16 -9.73
N ALA A 11 -22.17 -3.41 -8.76
CA ALA A 11 -21.82 -3.51 -7.34
C ALA A 11 -20.81 -4.63 -7.07
N LYS A 12 -21.07 -5.85 -7.57
CA LYS A 12 -20.17 -7.00 -7.40
C LYS A 12 -18.80 -6.78 -8.06
N LYS A 13 -18.75 -6.05 -9.18
CA LYS A 13 -17.48 -5.66 -9.83
C LYS A 13 -16.69 -4.67 -8.97
N ARG A 14 -17.35 -3.67 -8.37
CA ARG A 14 -16.71 -2.66 -7.51
C ARG A 14 -16.14 -3.28 -6.23
N ILE A 15 -16.88 -4.17 -5.57
CA ILE A 15 -16.42 -4.85 -4.33
C ILE A 15 -15.10 -5.60 -4.58
N ARG A 16 -15.01 -6.39 -5.66
CA ARG A 16 -13.76 -7.10 -6.00
C ARG A 16 -12.59 -6.16 -6.25
N LYS A 17 -12.82 -5.03 -6.93
CA LYS A 17 -11.78 -4.02 -7.14
C LYS A 17 -11.35 -3.35 -5.84
N ASN A 18 -12.27 -3.11 -4.91
CA ASN A 18 -11.93 -2.54 -3.61
C ASN A 18 -11.10 -3.50 -2.75
N ILE A 19 -11.41 -4.80 -2.78
CA ILE A 19 -10.59 -5.83 -2.11
C ILE A 19 -9.16 -5.78 -2.66
N TRP A 20 -8.99 -5.75 -3.98
CA TRP A 20 -7.66 -5.64 -4.60
C TRP A 20 -6.92 -4.35 -4.22
N LYS A 21 -7.63 -3.22 -4.08
CA LYS A 21 -7.04 -1.94 -3.67
C LYS A 21 -6.70 -1.84 -2.18
N MET A 22 -7.26 -2.71 -1.34
CA MET A 22 -7.12 -2.65 0.11
C MET A 22 -5.67 -2.90 0.57
N GLU A 23 -4.89 -3.64 -0.21
CA GLU A 23 -3.47 -3.91 0.11
C GLU A 23 -2.64 -2.62 0.15
N GLY A 24 -2.93 -1.65 -0.72
CA GLY A 24 -2.23 -0.37 -0.74
C GLY A 24 -2.42 0.45 0.54
N TYR A 25 -3.57 0.33 1.20
CA TYR A 25 -3.83 1.00 2.46
C TYR A 25 -2.88 0.53 3.58
N TRP A 26 -2.68 -0.78 3.69
CA TRP A 26 -1.78 -1.36 4.68
C TRP A 26 -0.32 -1.00 4.44
N ILE A 27 0.10 -0.97 3.17
CA ILE A 27 1.44 -0.55 2.78
C ILE A 27 1.64 0.93 3.13
N ALA A 28 0.66 1.79 2.83
CA ALA A 28 0.71 3.21 3.15
C ALA A 28 0.82 3.47 4.66
N LEU A 29 0.07 2.74 5.49
CA LEU A 29 0.17 2.86 6.95
C LEU A 29 1.56 2.49 7.47
N LYS A 30 2.13 1.37 6.99
CA LYS A 30 3.48 0.94 7.37
C LYS A 30 4.53 1.96 6.93
N ALA A 31 4.43 2.45 5.69
CA ALA A 31 5.33 3.46 5.14
C ALA A 31 5.26 4.79 5.92
N PHE A 32 4.07 5.24 6.29
CA PHE A 32 3.88 6.47 7.08
C PHE A 32 4.50 6.35 8.48
N SER A 33 4.25 5.24 9.18
CA SER A 33 4.88 4.96 10.48
C SER A 33 6.40 4.96 10.38
N LEU A 34 6.94 4.32 9.34
CA LEU A 34 8.38 4.29 9.07
C LEU A 34 8.96 5.69 8.83
N ALA A 35 8.32 6.49 7.97
CA ALA A 35 8.77 7.85 7.67
C ALA A 35 8.81 8.74 8.93
N LYS A 36 7.83 8.61 9.82
CA LYS A 36 7.83 9.32 11.11
C LYS A 36 8.99 8.90 11.99
N SER A 37 9.25 7.60 12.12
CA SER A 37 10.41 7.08 12.86
C SER A 37 11.73 7.67 12.34
N LEU A 38 11.92 7.63 11.02
CA LEU A 38 13.10 8.16 10.35
C LEU A 38 13.28 9.67 10.54
N SER A 39 12.18 10.44 10.47
CA SER A 39 12.23 11.89 10.62
C SER A 39 12.76 12.36 11.97
N THR A 40 12.67 11.52 13.02
CA THR A 40 13.16 11.88 14.36
C THR A 40 14.67 11.71 14.54
N GLY A 41 15.37 11.01 13.64
CA GLY A 41 16.81 10.76 13.73
C GLY A 41 17.27 9.92 14.94
N ASN A 42 16.34 9.48 15.80
CA ASN A 42 16.64 8.74 17.02
C ASN A 42 16.76 7.23 16.80
N SER A 43 16.31 6.72 15.66
CA SER A 43 16.31 5.29 15.34
C SER A 43 17.72 4.80 14.99
N LYS A 44 18.34 4.03 15.89
CA LYS A 44 19.69 3.46 15.70
C LYS A 44 19.73 2.20 14.83
N SER A 45 18.59 1.56 14.61
CA SER A 45 18.48 0.29 13.87
C SER A 45 18.24 0.46 12.38
N PHE A 46 17.76 1.63 11.94
CA PHE A 46 17.41 1.87 10.55
C PHE A 46 18.35 2.93 9.96
N LEU A 47 19.28 2.48 9.12
CA LEU A 47 20.23 3.36 8.43
C LEU A 47 19.67 3.75 7.06
N VAL A 48 19.52 5.05 6.83
CA VAL A 48 19.21 5.62 5.52
C VAL A 48 20.44 6.36 5.03
N GLN A 49 20.96 6.00 3.86
CA GLN A 49 22.10 6.68 3.26
C GLN A 49 21.62 8.07 2.80
N GLN A 50 22.04 9.12 3.51
CA GLN A 50 21.77 10.50 3.09
C GLN A 50 22.77 10.85 1.98
N GLU A 51 22.31 10.93 0.74
CA GLU A 51 23.11 11.59 -0.30
C GLU A 51 23.02 13.10 -0.04
N ILE A 52 24.02 13.61 0.69
CA ILE A 52 24.23 15.03 0.85
C ILE A 52 24.76 15.52 -0.50
N ASN A 53 23.87 16.01 -1.35
CA ASN A 53 24.27 16.74 -2.55
C ASN A 53 25.10 17.96 -2.10
N LYS A 54 26.35 18.01 -2.56
CA LYS A 54 27.22 19.19 -2.46
C LYS A 54 26.68 20.34 -3.30
#